data_AF-C7M2T3-F1
#
_entry.id   AF-C7M2T3-F1
#
_cell.length_a   1.000
_cell.length_b   1.000
_cell.length_c   1.000
_cell.angle_alpha   90.00
_cell.angle_beta   90.00
_cell.angle_gamma   90.00
#
_symmetry.space_group_name_H-M   'P 1'
#
loop_
_entity.id
_entity.type
_entity.pdbx_description
1 polymer ?
#
loop_
_entity_poly.entity_id
_entity_poly.type
_entity_poly.pdbx_seq_one_letter_code
_entity_poly.pdbx_strand_id
1 'polypeptide(L)'
;MTELERAVEEVIEASAHLDGRDRASLVALRGRGLRLENVVSFARRELQTRLDALALGPARGEEFARQLALSNLPSPPLARRHVELSLSEEDIALAEEAINDLAGPRVATEVSATERPAWEARQRQAEQTLSELRRRLHSALDAVSAALIDRIVADGEPIAVGSIEGVELPPPPGSEEE
;
A
#
# COMPACT_ATOMS: atom_id res chain seq x y z
N MET A 1 -2.95 -0.09 -19.83
CA MET A 1 -2.01 -0.69 -18.86
C MET A 1 -0.89 0.31 -18.67
N THR A 2 -0.82 0.93 -17.51
CA THR A 2 0.20 1.91 -17.12
C THR A 2 1.54 1.24 -16.84
N GLU A 3 2.61 2.02 -16.72
CA GLU A 3 3.91 1.48 -16.31
C GLU A 3 3.86 0.84 -14.92
N LEU A 4 3.14 1.46 -13.98
CA LEU A 4 2.94 0.91 -12.63
C LEU A 4 2.21 -0.43 -12.68
N GLU A 5 1.11 -0.54 -13.44
CA GLU A 5 0.37 -1.80 -13.61
C GLU A 5 1.31 -2.88 -14.14
N ARG A 6 2.06 -2.60 -15.20
CA ARG A 6 3.03 -3.55 -15.77
C ARG A 6 4.08 -4.01 -14.74
N ALA A 7 4.68 -3.08 -14.01
CA ALA A 7 5.69 -3.40 -13.01
C ALA A 7 5.15 -4.28 -11.86
N VAL A 8 3.89 -4.07 -11.47
CA VAL A 8 3.21 -4.91 -10.48
C VAL A 8 2.89 -6.29 -11.04
N GLU A 9 2.40 -6.38 -12.28
CA GLU A 9 2.12 -7.65 -12.94
C GLU A 9 3.38 -8.53 -13.04
N GLU A 10 4.54 -7.95 -13.33
CA GLU A 10 5.82 -8.69 -13.33
C GLU A 10 6.13 -9.33 -11.97
N VAL A 11 5.84 -8.64 -10.87
CA VAL A 11 6.04 -9.19 -9.52
C VAL A 11 5.01 -10.28 -9.22
N ILE A 12 3.75 -10.08 -9.60
CA ILE A 12 2.68 -11.08 -9.43
C ILE A 12 3.01 -12.35 -10.22
N GLU A 13 3.41 -12.22 -11.49
CA GLU A 13 3.81 -13.35 -12.33
C GLU A 13 5.03 -14.07 -11.75
N ALA A 14 6.06 -13.33 -11.32
CA ALA A 14 7.22 -13.91 -10.67
C ALA A 14 6.86 -14.67 -9.37
N SER A 15 5.82 -14.21 -8.65
CA SER A 15 5.32 -14.86 -7.43
C SER A 15 4.55 -16.16 -7.67
N ALA A 16 4.12 -16.43 -8.90
CA ALA A 16 3.51 -17.71 -9.27
C ALA A 16 4.57 -18.82 -9.47
N HIS A 17 5.85 -18.44 -9.58
CA HIS A 17 6.97 -19.34 -9.89
C HIS A 17 8.08 -19.21 -8.84
N LEU A 18 7.75 -19.57 -7.58
CA LEU A 18 8.67 -19.48 -6.44
C LEU A 18 9.53 -20.72 -6.24
N ASP A 19 9.09 -21.87 -6.75
CA ASP A 19 9.79 -23.14 -6.62
C ASP A 19 11.22 -23.05 -7.17
N GLY A 20 12.19 -23.50 -6.38
CA GLY A 20 13.60 -23.51 -6.76
C GLY A 20 14.31 -22.16 -6.65
N ARG A 21 13.62 -21.04 -6.34
CA ARG A 21 14.30 -19.77 -6.05
C ARG A 21 15.11 -19.85 -4.77
N ASP A 22 16.32 -19.30 -4.81
CA ASP A 22 17.15 -19.14 -3.61
C ASP A 22 16.66 -18.00 -2.72
N ARG A 23 17.20 -17.93 -1.49
CA ARG A 23 16.83 -16.92 -0.50
C ARG A 23 17.06 -15.49 -1.00
N ALA A 24 18.20 -15.23 -1.64
CA ALA A 24 18.56 -13.90 -2.13
C ALA A 24 17.55 -13.39 -3.18
N SER A 25 17.14 -14.28 -4.09
CA SER A 25 16.15 -14.00 -5.12
C SER A 25 14.76 -13.73 -4.53
N LEU A 26 14.37 -14.46 -3.49
CA LEU A 26 13.10 -14.24 -2.76
C LEU A 26 13.12 -12.90 -2.01
N VAL A 27 14.24 -12.56 -1.35
CA VAL A 27 14.43 -11.27 -0.68
C VAL A 27 14.35 -10.11 -1.68
N ALA A 28 15.01 -10.22 -2.84
CA ALA A 28 14.97 -9.20 -3.87
C ALA A 28 13.55 -9.02 -4.46
N LEU A 29 12.85 -10.12 -4.75
CA LEU A 29 11.47 -10.08 -5.24
C LEU A 29 10.53 -9.44 -4.22
N ARG A 30 10.66 -9.82 -2.94
CA ARG A 30 9.88 -9.24 -1.84
C ARG A 30 10.16 -7.75 -1.67
N GLY A 31 11.42 -7.33 -1.73
CA GLY A 31 11.82 -5.93 -1.65
C GLY A 31 11.20 -5.08 -2.77
N ARG A 32 11.30 -5.56 -4.02
CA ARG A 32 10.66 -4.91 -5.18
C ARG A 32 9.14 -4.82 -5.01
N GLY A 33 8.48 -5.91 -4.60
CA GLY A 33 7.04 -5.92 -4.40
C GLY A 33 6.58 -4.99 -3.27
N LEU A 34 7.32 -4.90 -2.16
CA LEU A 34 7.01 -3.97 -1.07
C LEU A 34 7.15 -2.51 -1.50
N ARG A 35 8.19 -2.16 -2.28
CA ARG A 35 8.33 -0.82 -2.87
C ARG A 35 7.10 -0.49 -3.72
N LEU A 36 6.74 -1.36 -4.66
CA LEU A 36 5.58 -1.13 -5.54
C LEU A 36 4.25 -1.07 -4.76
N GLU A 37 4.10 -1.83 -3.68
CA GLU A 37 2.91 -1.76 -2.82
C GLU A 37 2.75 -0.41 -2.15
N ASN A 38 3.87 0.22 -1.74
CA ASN A 38 3.85 1.58 -1.22
C ASN A 38 3.46 2.59 -2.32
N VAL A 39 3.98 2.43 -3.55
CA VAL A 39 3.62 3.28 -4.71
C VAL A 39 2.13 3.19 -5.02
N VAL A 40 1.58 1.97 -5.14
CA VAL A 40 0.14 1.75 -5.39
C VAL A 40 -0.70 2.30 -4.24
N SER A 41 -0.26 2.12 -2.99
CA SER A 41 -0.96 2.66 -1.81
C SER A 41 -0.99 4.18 -1.79
N PHE A 42 0.12 4.83 -2.16
CA PHE A 42 0.19 6.28 -2.30
C PHE A 42 -0.75 6.77 -3.39
N ALA A 43 -0.69 6.18 -4.59
CA ALA A 43 -1.56 6.54 -5.72
C ALA A 43 -3.04 6.42 -5.37
N ARG A 44 -3.42 5.33 -4.68
CA ARG A 44 -4.78 5.12 -4.21
C ARG A 44 -5.20 6.19 -3.19
N ARG A 45 -4.34 6.52 -2.22
CA ARG A 45 -4.66 7.51 -1.18
C ARG A 45 -4.79 8.92 -1.75
N GLU A 46 -4.01 9.26 -2.78
CA GLU A 46 -4.18 10.49 -3.54
C GLU A 46 -5.56 10.56 -4.21
N LEU A 47 -6.01 9.50 -4.87
CA LEU A 47 -7.35 9.45 -5.48
C LEU A 47 -8.47 9.56 -4.43
N GLN A 48 -8.34 8.88 -3.30
CA GLN A 48 -9.29 8.99 -2.18
C GLN A 48 -9.35 10.42 -1.66
N THR A 49 -8.19 11.06 -1.43
CA THR A 49 -8.13 12.45 -1.00
C THR A 49 -8.83 13.39 -1.98
N ARG A 50 -8.66 13.15 -3.30
CA ARG A 50 -9.37 13.91 -4.34
C ARG A 50 -10.89 13.71 -4.26
N LEU A 51 -11.35 12.47 -4.11
CA LEU A 51 -12.77 12.12 -4.01
C LEU A 51 -13.42 12.71 -2.74
N ASP A 52 -12.72 12.63 -1.60
CA ASP A 52 -13.19 13.18 -0.33
C ASP A 52 -13.29 14.72 -0.38
N ALA A 53 -12.32 15.38 -1.03
CA ALA A 53 -12.36 16.83 -1.24
C ALA A 53 -13.58 17.27 -2.06
N LEU A 54 -14.02 16.47 -3.04
CA LEU A 54 -15.22 16.77 -3.83
C LEU A 54 -16.50 16.62 -3.03
N ALA A 55 -16.59 15.56 -2.21
CA ALA A 55 -17.77 15.25 -1.41
C ALA A 55 -18.13 16.37 -0.43
N LEU A 56 -17.14 17.16 -0.01
CA LEU A 56 -17.31 18.26 0.94
C LEU A 56 -17.72 19.59 0.29
N GLY A 57 -17.56 19.72 -1.03
CA GLY A 57 -17.91 20.93 -1.80
C GLY A 57 -16.99 22.14 -1.53
N PRO A 58 -17.09 23.22 -2.34
CA PRO A 58 -16.18 24.36 -2.29
C PRO A 58 -16.27 25.22 -1.02
N ALA A 59 -17.31 25.04 -0.19
CA ALA A 59 -17.58 25.88 0.98
C ALA A 59 -16.93 25.39 2.28
N ARG A 60 -16.19 24.27 2.27
CA ARG A 60 -15.71 23.60 3.50
C ARG A 60 -14.23 23.21 3.53
N GLY A 61 -13.36 23.92 2.80
CA GLY A 61 -11.92 23.63 2.74
C GLY A 61 -11.22 23.59 4.10
N GLU A 62 -11.63 24.43 5.05
CA GLU A 62 -11.07 24.46 6.42
C GLU A 62 -11.54 23.27 7.29
N GLU A 63 -12.76 22.78 7.07
CA GLU A 63 -13.31 21.62 7.78
C GLU A 63 -12.73 20.31 7.23
N PHE A 64 -12.41 20.28 5.93
CA PHE A 64 -11.70 19.17 5.29
C PHE A 64 -10.31 18.94 5.89
N ALA A 65 -9.49 20.00 6.03
CA ALA A 65 -8.16 19.88 6.63
C ALA A 65 -8.22 19.34 8.08
N ARG A 66 -9.28 19.68 8.82
CA ARG A 66 -9.52 19.16 10.18
C ARG A 66 -10.01 17.70 10.16
N GLN A 67 -10.88 17.30 9.25
CA GLN A 67 -11.38 15.92 9.14
C GLN A 67 -10.31 14.95 8.61
N LEU A 68 -9.44 15.39 7.70
CA LEU A 68 -8.31 14.60 7.21
C LEU A 68 -7.34 14.24 8.36
N ALA A 69 -7.13 15.18 9.29
CA ALA A 69 -6.33 14.96 10.49
C ALA A 69 -6.97 13.98 11.49
N LEU A 70 -8.27 13.73 11.38
CA LEU A 70 -9.06 12.87 12.29
C LEU A 70 -9.43 11.51 11.70
N SER A 71 -9.02 11.22 10.46
CA SER A 71 -9.37 9.98 9.75
C SER A 71 -8.60 8.76 10.28
N ASN A 72 -8.89 8.38 11.52
CA ASN A 72 -8.53 7.10 12.14
C ASN A 72 -9.71 6.14 11.96
N LEU A 73 -9.90 5.61 10.75
CA LEU A 73 -10.81 4.50 10.57
C LEU A 73 -10.20 3.24 11.18
N PRO A 74 -10.97 2.43 11.93
CA PRO A 74 -10.49 1.17 12.46
C PRO A 74 -10.12 0.24 11.29
N SER A 75 -8.82 -0.01 11.12
CA SER A 75 -8.37 -1.10 10.26
C SER A 75 -8.65 -2.43 10.97
N PRO A 76 -8.96 -3.52 10.22
CA PRO A 76 -8.98 -4.85 10.80
C PRO A 76 -7.64 -5.12 11.54
N PRO A 77 -7.61 -6.01 12.54
CA PRO A 77 -6.36 -6.33 13.23
C PRO A 77 -5.34 -6.88 12.23
N LEU A 78 -4.39 -6.04 11.84
CA LEU A 78 -3.28 -6.38 10.96
C LEU A 78 -2.06 -6.71 11.84
N ALA A 79 -1.29 -7.73 11.44
CA ALA A 79 0.02 -7.96 12.03
C ALA A 79 0.88 -6.70 11.84
N ARG A 80 1.59 -6.27 12.88
CA ARG A 80 2.44 -5.07 12.83
C ARG A 80 3.56 -5.28 11.80
N ARG A 81 3.59 -4.46 10.75
CA ARG A 81 4.64 -4.42 9.73
C ARG A 81 5.35 -3.07 9.79
N HIS A 82 6.67 -3.05 9.58
CA HIS A 82 7.39 -1.81 9.30
C HIS A 82 6.91 -1.24 7.95
N VAL A 83 6.58 0.04 7.92
CA VAL A 83 6.15 0.75 6.71
C VAL A 83 7.04 1.98 6.58
N GLU A 84 7.79 2.04 5.47
CA GLU A 84 8.53 3.26 5.12
C GLU A 84 7.53 4.34 4.70
N LEU A 85 7.59 5.49 5.38
CA LEU A 85 6.68 6.62 5.15
C LEU A 85 7.16 7.55 4.01
N SER A 86 8.35 7.33 3.47
CA SER A 86 8.97 8.15 2.43
C SER A 86 9.14 7.34 1.14
N LEU A 87 8.40 7.74 0.10
CA LEU A 87 8.68 7.31 -1.27
C LEU A 87 9.82 8.14 -1.87
N SER A 88 10.59 7.54 -2.77
CA SER A 88 11.55 8.29 -3.59
C SER A 88 10.82 9.21 -4.58
N GLU A 89 11.51 10.23 -5.11
CA GLU A 89 10.93 11.10 -6.15
C GLU A 89 10.52 10.31 -7.41
N GLU A 90 11.30 9.30 -7.78
CA GLU A 90 10.99 8.39 -8.88
C GLU A 90 9.71 7.59 -8.61
N ASP A 91 9.54 7.10 -7.39
CA ASP A 91 8.34 6.37 -6.96
C ASP A 91 7.09 7.25 -6.95
N ILE A 92 7.24 8.51 -6.54
CA ILE A 92 6.16 9.50 -6.59
C ILE A 92 5.80 9.77 -8.04
N ALA A 93 6.78 9.98 -8.92
CA ALA A 93 6.54 10.22 -10.34
C ALA A 93 5.80 9.05 -11.00
N LEU A 94 6.20 7.81 -10.70
CA LEU A 94 5.52 6.60 -11.20
C LEU A 94 4.06 6.51 -10.71
N ALA A 95 3.80 6.86 -9.46
CA ALA A 95 2.43 6.93 -8.94
C ALA A 95 1.61 8.03 -9.64
N GLU A 96 2.17 9.23 -9.79
CA GLU A 96 1.49 10.36 -10.41
C GLU A 96 1.17 10.11 -11.90
N GLU A 97 2.08 9.47 -12.63
CA GLU A 97 1.85 9.03 -14.00
C GLU A 97 0.68 8.04 -14.07
N ALA A 98 0.68 7.01 -13.22
CA ALA A 98 -0.41 6.04 -13.18
C ALA A 98 -1.76 6.68 -12.83
N ILE A 99 -1.77 7.66 -11.91
CA ILE A 99 -2.98 8.43 -11.60
C ILE A 99 -3.44 9.24 -12.80
N ASN A 100 -2.53 9.92 -13.50
CA ASN A 100 -2.88 10.73 -14.66
C ASN A 100 -3.42 9.87 -15.81
N ASP A 101 -2.82 8.71 -16.06
CA ASP A 101 -3.27 7.76 -17.09
C ASP A 101 -4.66 7.17 -16.78
N LEU A 102 -4.92 6.82 -15.52
CA LEU A 102 -6.17 6.17 -15.11
C LEU A 102 -7.32 7.16 -14.86
N ALA A 103 -7.02 8.28 -14.22
CA ALA A 103 -8.01 9.21 -13.68
C ALA A 103 -8.02 10.57 -14.37
N GLY A 104 -7.02 10.87 -15.19
CA GLY A 104 -6.81 12.20 -15.77
C GLY A 104 -6.27 13.23 -14.76
N PRO A 105 -6.22 14.51 -15.15
CA PRO A 105 -5.56 15.55 -14.38
C PRO A 105 -6.20 15.79 -13.01
N ARG A 106 -5.37 16.30 -12.09
CA ARG A 106 -5.63 16.48 -10.65
C ARG A 106 -6.73 17.50 -10.33
N VAL A 107 -7.04 18.41 -11.25
CA VAL A 107 -7.78 19.64 -10.93
C VAL A 107 -9.19 19.64 -11.52
N ALA A 108 -10.19 19.51 -10.64
CA ALA A 108 -11.60 19.63 -10.99
C ALA A 108 -12.04 21.06 -11.35
N THR A 109 -11.23 22.10 -11.05
CA THR A 109 -11.58 23.49 -11.42
C THR A 109 -11.47 23.75 -12.92
N GLU A 110 -10.85 22.85 -13.68
CA GLU A 110 -10.86 22.84 -15.15
C GLU A 110 -12.04 22.05 -15.72
N VAL A 111 -12.81 21.37 -14.87
CA VAL A 111 -13.93 20.50 -15.27
C VAL A 111 -15.23 21.27 -15.05
N SER A 112 -15.99 21.49 -16.12
CA SER A 112 -17.27 22.18 -16.02
C SER A 112 -18.25 21.44 -15.09
N ALA A 113 -19.26 22.14 -14.55
CA ALA A 113 -20.27 21.52 -13.69
C ALA A 113 -20.99 20.33 -14.39
N THR A 114 -21.11 20.39 -15.72
CA THR A 114 -21.67 19.34 -16.58
C THR A 114 -20.76 18.13 -16.74
N GLU A 115 -19.43 18.30 -16.65
CA GLU A 115 -18.43 17.23 -16.81
C GLU A 115 -18.01 16.60 -15.48
N ARG A 116 -18.34 17.26 -14.36
CA ARG A 116 -17.99 16.80 -13.01
C ARG A 116 -18.42 15.36 -12.71
N PRO A 117 -19.65 14.90 -13.03
CA PRO A 117 -20.03 13.51 -12.75
C PRO A 117 -19.20 12.49 -13.51
N ALA A 118 -18.85 12.79 -14.78
CA ALA A 118 -18.01 11.91 -15.60
C ALA A 118 -16.56 11.88 -15.12
N TRP A 119 -16.03 13.02 -14.68
CA TRP A 119 -14.70 13.06 -14.06
C TRP A 119 -14.67 12.32 -12.71
N GLU A 120 -15.68 12.49 -11.84
CA GLU A 120 -15.77 11.73 -10.58
C GLU A 120 -15.87 10.22 -10.82
N ALA A 121 -16.67 9.79 -11.80
CA ALA A 121 -16.77 8.38 -12.18
C ALA A 121 -15.41 7.80 -12.60
N ARG A 122 -14.61 8.56 -13.38
CA ARG A 122 -13.24 8.17 -13.74
C ARG A 122 -12.31 8.08 -12.53
N GLN A 123 -12.36 9.02 -11.60
CA GLN A 123 -11.57 8.97 -10.36
C GLN A 123 -11.93 7.73 -9.52
N ARG A 124 -13.23 7.41 -9.38
CA ARG A 124 -13.69 6.21 -8.66
C ARG A 124 -13.25 4.92 -9.35
N GLN A 125 -13.33 4.86 -10.68
CA GLN A 125 -12.88 3.70 -11.44
C GLN A 125 -11.36 3.49 -11.29
N ALA A 126 -10.57 4.57 -11.35
CA ALA A 126 -9.13 4.50 -11.12
C ALA A 126 -8.78 4.01 -9.70
N GLU A 127 -9.51 4.48 -8.68
CA GLU A 127 -9.32 4.02 -7.29
C GLU A 127 -9.63 2.53 -7.13
N GLN A 128 -10.68 2.04 -7.80
CA GLN A 128 -11.03 0.62 -7.81
C GLN A 128 -9.95 -0.22 -8.50
N THR A 129 -9.44 0.23 -9.65
CA THR A 129 -8.34 -0.43 -10.36
C THR A 129 -7.10 -0.55 -9.47
N LEU A 130 -6.67 0.55 -8.82
CA LEU A 130 -5.52 0.53 -7.92
C LEU A 130 -5.77 -0.32 -6.67
N SER A 131 -7.00 -0.34 -6.15
CA SER A 131 -7.38 -1.20 -5.01
C SER A 131 -7.26 -2.67 -5.36
N GLU A 132 -7.73 -3.06 -6.54
CA GLU A 132 -7.62 -4.44 -7.03
C GLU A 132 -6.17 -4.84 -7.29
N LEU A 133 -5.40 -3.95 -7.92
CA LEU A 133 -3.97 -4.16 -8.15
C LEU A 133 -3.21 -4.35 -6.82
N ARG A 134 -3.50 -3.52 -5.83
CA ARG A 134 -2.93 -3.63 -4.47
C ARG A 134 -3.27 -4.96 -3.82
N ARG A 135 -4.53 -5.39 -3.90
CA ARG A 135 -5.01 -6.66 -3.33
C ARG A 135 -4.25 -7.84 -3.92
N ARG A 136 -4.11 -7.88 -5.25
CA ARG A 136 -3.37 -8.93 -5.95
C ARG A 136 -1.89 -8.92 -5.58
N LEU A 137 -1.27 -7.74 -5.47
CA LEU A 137 0.11 -7.60 -5.03
C LEU A 137 0.32 -8.04 -3.57
N HIS A 138 -0.62 -7.77 -2.67
CA HIS A 138 -0.58 -8.31 -1.30
C HIS A 138 -0.58 -9.83 -1.29
N SER A 139 -1.50 -10.48 -2.03
CA SER A 139 -1.51 -11.95 -2.12
C SER A 139 -0.21 -12.52 -2.69
N ALA A 140 0.39 -11.86 -3.69
CA ALA A 140 1.70 -12.23 -4.22
C ALA A 140 2.81 -12.10 -3.17
N LEU A 141 2.82 -11.00 -2.41
CA LEU A 141 3.80 -10.76 -1.34
C LEU A 141 3.67 -11.74 -0.18
N ASP A 142 2.46 -12.17 0.15
CA ASP A 142 2.20 -13.19 1.16
C ASP A 142 2.80 -14.55 0.72
N ALA A 143 2.61 -14.93 -0.55
CA ALA A 143 3.21 -16.14 -1.11
C ALA A 143 4.75 -16.08 -1.11
N VAL A 144 5.34 -14.95 -1.53
CA VAL A 144 6.79 -14.75 -1.47
C VAL A 144 7.30 -14.81 -0.03
N SER A 145 6.58 -14.22 0.92
CA SER A 145 6.97 -14.23 2.34
C SER A 145 6.90 -15.64 2.94
N ALA A 146 5.89 -16.43 2.59
CA ALA A 146 5.80 -17.85 2.99
C ALA A 146 6.98 -18.66 2.45
N ALA A 147 7.26 -18.56 1.15
CA ALA A 147 8.40 -19.26 0.53
C ALA A 147 9.75 -18.85 1.13
N LEU A 148 9.91 -17.57 1.50
CA LEU A 148 11.12 -17.08 2.17
C LEU A 148 11.27 -17.68 3.58
N ILE A 149 10.18 -17.78 4.34
CA ILE A 149 10.18 -18.42 5.66
C ILE A 149 10.57 -19.89 5.52
N ASP A 150 9.94 -20.63 4.60
CA ASP A 150 10.25 -22.04 4.36
C ASP A 150 11.73 -22.23 4.01
N ARG A 151 12.31 -21.32 3.22
CA ARG A 151 13.74 -21.35 2.88
C ARG A 151 14.62 -21.10 4.11
N ILE A 152 14.32 -20.10 4.93
CA ILE A 152 15.08 -19.79 6.15
C ILE A 152 15.07 -20.98 7.12
N VAL A 153 13.91 -21.63 7.29
CA VAL A 153 13.77 -22.84 8.12
C VAL A 153 14.59 -23.99 7.55
N ALA A 154 14.51 -24.23 6.23
CA ALA A 154 15.24 -25.30 5.56
C ALA A 154 16.77 -25.10 5.64
N ASP A 155 17.25 -23.86 5.61
CA ASP A 155 18.66 -23.50 5.74
C ASP A 155 19.18 -23.64 7.20
N GLY A 156 18.30 -23.96 8.15
CA GLY A 156 18.66 -24.19 9.57
C GLY A 156 18.99 -22.91 10.34
N GLU A 157 18.64 -21.74 9.80
CA GLU A 157 18.86 -20.46 10.49
C GLU A 157 17.73 -20.17 11.49
N PRO A 158 18.06 -19.65 12.69
CA PRO A 158 17.03 -19.22 13.62
C PRO A 158 16.21 -18.06 13.03
N ILE A 159 14.90 -18.23 12.93
CA ILE A 159 13.99 -17.12 12.67
C ILE A 159 14.01 -16.24 13.92
N ALA A 160 14.61 -15.05 13.82
CA ALA A 160 14.50 -14.02 14.86
C ALA A 160 13.05 -13.51 14.92
N VAL A 161 12.20 -14.22 15.66
CA VAL A 161 10.87 -13.72 16.04
C VAL A 161 11.09 -12.68 17.13
N GLY A 162 11.12 -11.40 16.75
CA GLY A 162 11.08 -10.27 17.68
C GLY A 162 12.44 -9.80 18.19
N SER A 163 13.13 -9.01 17.38
CA SER A 163 13.97 -7.93 17.93
C SER A 163 13.26 -6.61 17.66
N ILE A 164 12.16 -6.40 18.38
CA ILE A 164 11.69 -5.05 18.66
C ILE A 164 12.44 -4.65 19.93
N GLU A 165 13.57 -3.95 19.78
CA GLU A 165 14.12 -3.20 20.90
C GLU A 165 13.01 -2.26 21.42
N GLY A 166 12.65 -2.41 22.70
CA GLY A 166 11.77 -1.46 23.40
C GLY A 166 10.36 -1.94 23.79
N VAL A 167 10.05 -3.24 23.77
CA VAL A 167 8.81 -3.74 24.40
C VAL A 167 9.17 -4.54 25.65
N GLU A 168 9.20 -3.86 26.80
CA GLU A 168 9.03 -4.55 28.09
C GLU A 168 7.62 -5.14 28.11
N LEU A 169 7.54 -6.47 28.13
CA LEU A 169 6.30 -7.16 28.48
C LEU A 169 6.03 -6.87 29.97
N PRO A 170 4.83 -6.44 30.35
CA PRO A 170 4.50 -6.33 31.76
C PRO A 170 4.61 -7.72 32.40
N PRO A 171 5.10 -7.80 33.66
CA PRO A 171 5.18 -9.07 34.35
C PRO A 171 3.79 -9.72 34.44
N PRO A 172 3.73 -11.07 34.41
CA PRO A 172 2.47 -11.77 34.55
C PRO A 172 1.80 -11.40 35.89
N PRO A 173 0.48 -11.23 35.92
CA PRO A 173 -0.21 -10.94 37.17
C PRO A 173 -0.14 -12.18 38.06
N GLY A 174 0.50 -12.05 39.23
CA GLY A 174 0.53 -13.11 40.24
C GLY A 174 1.88 -13.37 40.91
N SER A 175 2.76 -12.37 41.03
CA SER A 175 3.91 -12.44 41.93
C SER A 175 3.74 -11.40 43.03
N GLU A 176 2.73 -11.59 43.87
CA GLU A 176 2.77 -10.98 45.20
C GLU A 176 3.83 -11.74 46.01
N GLU A 177 4.75 -10.97 46.58
CA GLU A 177 5.85 -11.40 47.44
C GLU A 177 5.29 -12.14 48.68
N GLU A 178 5.84 -13.32 48.96
CA GLU A 178 5.85 -13.89 50.33
C GLU A 178 7.05 -13.36 51.12
#